data_AF-A0A7C6ENC4-F1
#
_entry.id   AF-A0A7C6ENC4-F1
#
_cell.length_a   1.000
_cell.length_b   1.000
_cell.length_c   1.000
_cell.angle_alpha   90.00
_cell.angle_beta   90.00
_cell.angle_gamma   90.00
#
_symmetry.space_group_name_H-M   'P 1'
#
loop_
_entity.id
_entity.type
_entity.pdbx_description
1 polymer ?
#
loop_
_entity_poly.entity_id
_entity_poly.type
_entity_poly.pdbx_seq_one_letter_code
_entity_poly.pdbx_strand_id
1 'polypeptide(L)'
;MKKRVWTQRFFSPLCFLFLALIISFLAGQQFSRQRQPEPIYPSAGLTAQKKLSDYFPPISGTAGDTEVYIFEGQEAGGHVLIVGGTHPNEPAGFITAVVLTENISLKRGKVVIIPRANASAFTHSDPQEGSPQRFGLATPSGPRFFRLGSRLTNPVDQWPDPAIYINPSGQKLSGSEVRNLNRCYPGRPKGLLTERVAYGIMEVIRQEKIDLGIDVHESAPEYPVINAIVFHENSSELAALVSMTMEAYGFNLRLEASPPQLRGLSHREWGDAAGIMAVLLETANASHGRLKGRPSPALVVEGKDKFYTQAARLGRLFVAYPESGLPLKERVARHLAAISSLFQGLEEIYPEKGLRVEGIPEAREVLEKGLGAFLHPPKEASQKP
;
A
#
# COMPACT_ATOMS: atom_id res chain seq x y z
N MET A 1 -37.80 42.44 37.45
CA MET A 1 -37.48 42.22 36.01
C MET A 1 -35.98 42.05 35.65
N LYS A 2 -35.02 41.90 36.60
CA LYS A 2 -33.58 41.76 36.26
C LYS A 2 -33.00 40.32 36.22
N LYS A 3 -33.69 39.30 36.77
CA LYS A 3 -33.20 37.91 36.80
C LYS A 3 -33.37 37.12 35.49
N ARG A 4 -34.28 37.54 34.61
CA ARG A 4 -34.62 36.80 33.36
C ARG A 4 -33.65 37.04 32.20
N VAL A 5 -32.84 38.10 32.28
CA VAL A 5 -31.89 38.51 31.21
C VAL A 5 -30.53 37.81 31.34
N TRP A 6 -30.15 37.37 32.54
CA TRP A 6 -28.88 36.66 32.77
C TRP A 6 -28.93 35.19 32.34
N THR A 7 -30.05 34.50 32.57
CA THR A 7 -30.21 33.08 32.20
C THR A 7 -30.22 32.86 30.69
N GLN A 8 -30.75 33.78 29.88
CA GLN A 8 -30.74 33.65 28.41
C GLN A 8 -29.37 33.94 27.77
N ARG A 9 -28.51 34.76 28.40
CA ARG A 9 -27.19 35.15 27.84
C ARG A 9 -26.13 34.07 27.93
N PHE A 10 -26.20 33.16 28.91
CA PHE A 10 -25.24 32.06 29.07
C PHE A 10 -25.76 30.70 28.58
N PHE A 11 -27.08 30.53 28.46
CA PHE A 11 -27.67 29.28 27.98
C PHE A 11 -27.26 28.97 26.53
N SER A 12 -27.27 29.98 25.65
CA SER A 12 -26.88 29.83 24.25
C SER A 12 -25.40 29.44 24.06
N PRO A 13 -24.42 30.13 24.69
CA PRO A 13 -23.01 29.70 24.68
C PRO A 13 -22.78 28.30 25.25
N LEU A 14 -23.43 27.92 26.36
CA LEU A 14 -23.32 26.57 26.91
C LEU A 14 -23.90 25.52 25.96
N CYS A 15 -25.03 25.80 25.31
CA CYS A 15 -25.60 24.90 24.30
C CYS A 15 -24.65 24.72 23.11
N PHE A 16 -24.04 25.79 22.61
CA PHE A 16 -23.04 25.70 21.53
C PHE A 16 -21.79 24.93 21.96
N LEU A 17 -21.29 25.17 23.18
CA LEU A 17 -20.17 24.40 23.72
C LEU A 17 -20.52 22.91 23.85
N PHE A 18 -21.70 22.59 24.38
CA PHE A 18 -22.16 21.22 24.52
C PHE A 18 -22.33 20.53 23.16
N LEU A 19 -22.90 21.23 22.17
CA LEU A 19 -23.01 20.74 20.80
C LEU A 19 -21.62 20.51 20.18
N ALA A 20 -20.68 21.44 20.36
CA ALA A 20 -19.31 21.31 19.88
C ALA A 20 -18.59 20.12 20.54
N LEU A 21 -18.80 19.90 21.84
CA LEU A 21 -18.27 18.74 22.55
C LEU A 21 -18.87 17.42 22.04
N ILE A 22 -20.19 17.36 21.80
CA ILE A 22 -20.83 16.18 21.21
C ILE A 22 -20.26 15.89 19.83
N ILE A 23 -20.19 16.90 18.95
CA ILE A 23 -19.67 16.73 17.59
C ILE A 23 -18.21 16.28 17.64
N SER A 24 -17.39 16.90 18.50
CA SER A 24 -15.99 16.53 18.67
C SER A 24 -15.82 15.11 19.22
N PHE A 25 -16.68 14.70 20.15
CA PHE A 25 -16.69 13.34 20.71
C PHE A 25 -17.08 12.30 19.66
N LEU A 26 -18.15 12.55 18.90
CA LEU A 26 -18.60 11.64 17.83
C LEU A 26 -17.56 11.54 16.70
N ALA A 27 -17.00 12.67 16.27
CA ALA A 27 -15.92 12.71 15.29
C ALA A 27 -14.66 11.99 15.81
N GLY A 28 -14.30 12.20 17.08
CA GLY A 28 -13.18 11.54 17.74
C GLY A 28 -13.36 10.03 17.87
N GLN A 29 -14.56 9.55 18.22
CA GLN A 29 -14.89 8.13 18.21
C GLN A 29 -14.78 7.53 16.81
N GLN A 30 -15.34 8.21 15.81
CA GLN A 30 -15.28 7.76 14.42
C GLN A 30 -13.82 7.70 13.93
N PHE A 31 -13.02 8.72 14.19
CA PHE A 31 -11.61 8.75 13.81
C PHE A 31 -10.80 7.65 14.53
N SER A 32 -11.07 7.41 15.81
CA SER A 32 -10.40 6.37 16.59
C SER A 32 -10.64 4.96 16.03
N ARG A 33 -11.74 4.72 15.31
CA ARG A 33 -12.00 3.44 14.64
C ARG A 33 -10.98 3.14 13.53
N GLN A 34 -10.33 4.14 12.93
CA GLN A 34 -9.26 3.91 11.95
C GLN A 34 -8.04 3.20 12.55
N ARG A 35 -7.88 3.21 13.88
CA ARG A 35 -6.79 2.51 14.56
C ARG A 35 -7.00 1.00 14.60
N GLN A 36 -8.22 0.52 14.35
CA GLN A 36 -8.51 -0.91 14.34
C GLN A 36 -8.21 -1.49 12.95
N PRO A 37 -7.26 -2.43 12.83
CA PRO A 37 -6.96 -3.07 11.56
C PRO A 37 -8.11 -3.93 11.06
N GLU A 38 -8.35 -3.89 9.76
CA GLU A 38 -9.20 -4.86 9.09
C GLU A 38 -8.53 -6.26 9.14
N PRO A 39 -9.31 -7.32 9.39
CA PRO A 39 -8.79 -8.67 9.37
C PRO A 39 -8.38 -9.04 7.94
N ILE A 40 -7.26 -9.75 7.85
CA ILE A 40 -6.81 -10.50 6.67
C ILE A 40 -7.01 -11.97 7.02
N TYR A 41 -7.55 -12.77 6.09
CA TYR A 41 -7.87 -14.18 6.33
C TYR A 41 -6.98 -15.08 5.46
N PRO A 42 -5.76 -15.40 5.92
CA PRO A 42 -4.79 -16.12 5.11
C PRO A 42 -5.34 -17.45 4.58
N SER A 43 -4.84 -17.84 3.41
CA SER A 43 -5.16 -19.13 2.81
C SER A 43 -4.69 -20.30 3.70
N ALA A 44 -5.15 -21.51 3.40
CA ALA A 44 -4.63 -22.72 4.02
C ALA A 44 -3.16 -23.00 3.67
N GLY A 45 -2.59 -22.30 2.69
CA GLY A 45 -1.18 -22.39 2.30
C GLY A 45 -0.24 -21.60 3.20
N LEU A 46 -0.74 -20.82 4.17
CA LEU A 46 0.09 -20.07 5.10
C LEU A 46 0.98 -21.01 5.93
N THR A 47 2.29 -20.81 5.86
CA THR A 47 3.27 -21.56 6.64
C THR A 47 3.46 -20.95 8.02
N ALA A 48 3.61 -19.62 8.09
CA ALA A 48 3.78 -18.90 9.35
C ALA A 48 3.26 -17.46 9.25
N GLN A 49 2.73 -16.95 10.35
CA GLN A 49 2.46 -15.54 10.54
C GLN A 49 3.36 -15.02 11.66
N LYS A 50 4.19 -14.02 11.32
CA LYS A 50 5.10 -13.33 12.23
C LYS A 50 4.69 -11.86 12.37
N LYS A 51 5.35 -11.16 13.29
CA LYS A 51 5.36 -9.69 13.40
C LYS A 51 6.69 -9.15 12.89
N LEU A 52 6.72 -7.88 12.49
CA LEU A 52 7.97 -7.21 12.13
C LEU A 52 8.95 -7.20 13.30
N SER A 53 8.44 -7.14 14.53
CA SER A 53 9.22 -7.27 15.76
C SER A 53 9.89 -8.63 15.96
N ASP A 54 9.46 -9.70 15.28
CA ASP A 54 10.19 -10.98 15.32
C ASP A 54 11.54 -10.89 14.59
N TYR A 55 11.68 -9.96 13.64
CA TYR A 55 12.93 -9.69 12.91
C TYR A 55 13.71 -8.53 13.51
N PHE A 56 13.00 -7.54 14.07
CA PHE A 56 13.58 -6.36 14.69
C PHE A 56 12.89 -6.06 16.04
N PRO A 57 13.30 -6.75 17.14
CA PRO A 57 12.62 -6.68 18.44
C PRO A 57 12.32 -5.29 19.00
N PRO A 58 13.18 -4.26 18.81
CA PRO A 58 12.89 -2.94 19.32
C PRO A 58 11.54 -2.36 18.87
N ILE A 59 11.02 -2.72 17.69
CA ILE A 59 9.76 -2.15 17.18
C ILE A 59 8.51 -2.72 17.86
N SER A 60 8.66 -3.76 18.69
CA SER A 60 7.57 -4.38 19.44
C SER A 60 6.77 -3.35 20.25
N GLY A 61 5.44 -3.45 20.19
CA GLY A 61 4.52 -2.58 20.91
C GLY A 61 4.38 -1.16 20.34
N THR A 62 5.07 -0.83 19.25
CA THR A 62 4.90 0.46 18.55
C THR A 62 3.83 0.37 17.46
N ALA A 63 3.36 1.52 16.95
CA ALA A 63 2.45 1.59 15.81
C ALA A 63 3.07 1.14 14.46
N GLY A 64 4.37 0.82 14.44
CA GLY A 64 5.07 0.28 13.27
C GLY A 64 5.13 -1.25 13.22
N ASP A 65 4.68 -1.94 14.28
CA ASP A 65 4.78 -3.40 14.36
C ASP A 65 3.68 -4.11 13.56
N THR A 66 3.99 -4.46 12.31
CA THR A 66 3.04 -5.00 11.32
C THR A 66 3.15 -6.51 11.17
N GLU A 67 2.12 -7.15 10.61
CA GLU A 67 2.14 -8.58 10.28
C GLU A 67 3.05 -8.89 9.07
N VAL A 68 3.74 -10.02 9.15
CA VAL A 68 4.55 -10.63 8.10
C VAL A 68 4.02 -12.04 7.84
N TYR A 69 3.49 -12.29 6.64
CA TYR A 69 2.94 -13.58 6.24
C TYR A 69 3.97 -14.36 5.42
N ILE A 70 4.20 -15.62 5.75
CA ILE A 70 5.20 -16.47 5.10
C ILE A 70 4.51 -17.69 4.52
N PHE A 71 4.75 -17.91 3.24
CA PHE A 71 4.33 -19.07 2.48
C PHE A 71 5.57 -19.76 1.96
N GLU A 72 5.74 -21.04 2.23
CA GLU A 72 6.94 -21.80 1.90
C GLU A 72 6.56 -23.17 1.35
N GLY A 73 7.12 -23.49 0.19
CA GLY A 73 6.96 -24.78 -0.47
C GLY A 73 7.89 -25.84 0.10
N GLN A 74 7.61 -27.10 -0.25
CA GLN A 74 8.49 -28.22 0.13
C GLN A 74 9.74 -28.31 -0.74
N GLU A 75 9.67 -27.82 -1.99
CA GLU A 75 10.79 -27.79 -2.93
C GLU A 75 11.61 -26.50 -2.74
N ALA A 76 12.94 -26.61 -2.80
CA ALA A 76 13.84 -25.46 -2.77
C ALA A 76 13.66 -24.58 -4.03
N GLY A 77 13.68 -23.27 -3.85
CA GLY A 77 13.49 -22.27 -4.91
C GLY A 77 13.85 -20.88 -4.42
N GLY A 78 13.49 -19.87 -5.20
CA GLY A 78 13.78 -18.47 -4.86
C GLY A 78 12.89 -17.95 -3.74
N HIS A 79 13.38 -16.92 -3.05
CA HIS A 79 12.67 -16.25 -1.97
C HIS A 79 12.24 -14.85 -2.44
N VAL A 80 10.94 -14.56 -2.40
CA VAL A 80 10.40 -13.28 -2.85
C VAL A 80 9.74 -12.54 -1.69
N LEU A 81 10.01 -11.25 -1.57
CA LEU A 81 9.29 -10.33 -0.69
C LEU A 81 8.30 -9.50 -1.51
N ILE A 82 7.05 -9.41 -1.04
CA ILE A 82 6.02 -8.54 -1.59
C ILE A 82 5.56 -7.57 -0.49
N VAL A 83 5.73 -6.28 -0.75
CA VAL A 83 5.37 -5.20 0.18
C VAL A 83 4.17 -4.44 -0.38
N GLY A 84 3.11 -4.36 0.42
CA GLY A 84 1.93 -3.53 0.17
C GLY A 84 1.70 -2.56 1.32
N GLY A 85 0.91 -1.52 1.07
CA GLY A 85 0.56 -0.56 2.12
C GLY A 85 1.76 0.27 2.60
N THR A 86 2.76 0.47 1.74
CA THR A 86 3.83 1.47 1.94
C THR A 86 3.23 2.86 2.08
N HIS A 87 2.25 3.17 1.22
CA HIS A 87 1.38 4.34 1.34
C HIS A 87 -0.10 3.89 1.38
N PRO A 88 -0.75 3.95 2.55
CA PRO A 88 -2.16 3.56 2.70
C PRO A 88 -3.20 4.35 1.89
N ASN A 89 -2.83 5.44 1.22
CA ASN A 89 -3.67 6.14 0.24
C ASN A 89 -3.58 5.53 -1.18
N GLU A 90 -2.81 4.46 -1.34
CA GLU A 90 -2.62 3.64 -2.56
C GLU A 90 -3.27 2.25 -2.37
N PRO A 91 -4.62 2.18 -2.43
CA PRO A 91 -5.38 0.98 -2.11
C PRO A 91 -5.08 -0.23 -2.99
N ALA A 92 -4.68 -0.08 -4.26
CA ALA A 92 -4.43 -1.25 -5.11
C ALA A 92 -3.22 -2.05 -4.63
N GLY A 93 -2.16 -1.39 -4.15
CA GLY A 93 -1.00 -2.07 -3.57
C GLY A 93 -1.36 -2.85 -2.31
N PHE A 94 -2.14 -2.24 -1.40
CA PHE A 94 -2.65 -2.93 -0.21
C PHE A 94 -3.55 -4.13 -0.56
N ILE A 95 -4.55 -3.93 -1.43
CA ILE A 95 -5.51 -4.99 -1.78
C ILE A 95 -4.84 -6.12 -2.55
N THR A 96 -3.82 -5.84 -3.38
CA THR A 96 -3.03 -6.90 -4.04
C THR A 96 -2.35 -7.80 -3.00
N ALA A 97 -1.70 -7.23 -1.98
CA ALA A 97 -1.06 -8.00 -0.92
C ALA A 97 -2.06 -8.80 -0.09
N VAL A 98 -3.27 -8.27 0.15
CA VAL A 98 -4.36 -9.01 0.80
C VAL A 98 -4.82 -10.18 -0.07
N VAL A 99 -5.13 -9.95 -1.34
CA VAL A 99 -5.57 -11.01 -2.27
C VAL A 99 -4.53 -12.12 -2.36
N LEU A 100 -3.24 -11.79 -2.46
CA LEU A 100 -2.20 -12.81 -2.44
C LEU A 100 -2.19 -13.60 -1.12
N THR A 101 -2.20 -12.90 0.02
CA THR A 101 -2.19 -13.55 1.35
C THR A 101 -3.39 -14.48 1.55
N GLU A 102 -4.55 -14.12 1.03
CA GLU A 102 -5.77 -14.89 1.20
C GLU A 102 -5.89 -16.06 0.22
N ASN A 103 -5.18 -16.09 -0.91
CA ASN A 103 -5.42 -17.12 -1.95
C ASN A 103 -4.23 -18.04 -2.23
N ILE A 104 -2.98 -17.62 -2.00
CA ILE A 104 -1.83 -18.39 -2.52
C ILE A 104 -1.47 -19.61 -1.66
N SER A 105 -0.90 -20.62 -2.29
CA SER A 105 -0.11 -21.67 -1.66
C SER A 105 1.18 -21.89 -2.45
N LEU A 106 2.21 -22.44 -1.82
CA LEU A 106 3.52 -22.64 -2.46
C LEU A 106 3.89 -24.12 -2.49
N LYS A 107 4.42 -24.55 -3.65
CA LYS A 107 5.06 -25.86 -3.83
C LYS A 107 6.58 -25.75 -3.85
N ARG A 108 7.11 -24.67 -4.43
CA ARG A 108 8.55 -24.41 -4.58
C ARG A 108 8.89 -22.97 -4.20
N GLY A 109 9.96 -22.80 -3.41
CA GLY A 109 10.45 -21.49 -2.97
C GLY A 109 9.67 -20.91 -1.79
N LYS A 110 9.86 -19.61 -1.55
CA LYS A 110 9.26 -18.88 -0.43
C LYS A 110 8.71 -17.54 -0.90
N VAL A 111 7.51 -17.17 -0.44
CA VAL A 111 6.93 -15.84 -0.60
C VAL A 111 6.64 -15.25 0.78
N VAL A 112 7.22 -14.09 1.04
CA VAL A 112 7.01 -13.29 2.25
C VAL A 112 6.18 -12.07 1.87
N ILE A 113 5.08 -11.82 2.58
CA ILE A 113 4.17 -10.70 2.27
C ILE A 113 4.01 -9.80 3.49
N ILE A 114 4.17 -8.49 3.28
CA ILE A 114 3.89 -7.44 4.28
C ILE A 114 2.78 -6.54 3.73
N PRO A 115 1.49 -6.81 4.02
CA PRO A 115 0.38 -6.06 3.43
C PRO A 115 0.22 -4.63 3.96
N ARG A 116 0.71 -4.38 5.18
CA ARG A 116 0.58 -3.09 5.87
C ARG A 116 1.95 -2.57 6.28
N ALA A 117 2.83 -2.33 5.31
CA ALA A 117 4.22 -1.95 5.57
C ALA A 117 4.34 -0.71 6.46
N ASN A 118 3.52 0.33 6.21
CA ASN A 118 3.39 1.46 7.11
C ASN A 118 2.08 1.39 7.92
N ALA A 119 2.04 0.49 8.93
CA ALA A 119 0.85 0.25 9.74
C ALA A 119 0.30 1.53 10.42
N SER A 120 1.18 2.43 10.89
CA SER A 120 0.80 3.71 11.48
C SER A 120 0.05 4.61 10.50
N ALA A 121 0.47 4.66 9.23
CA ALA A 121 -0.18 5.50 8.21
C ALA A 121 -1.63 5.09 7.89
N PHE A 122 -2.06 3.86 8.21
CA PHE A 122 -3.46 3.43 8.09
C PHE A 122 -4.39 4.03 9.16
N THR A 123 -3.84 4.69 10.18
CA THR A 123 -4.60 5.17 11.34
C THR A 123 -5.04 6.62 11.25
N HIS A 124 -4.75 7.28 10.12
CA HIS A 124 -5.19 8.65 9.83
C HIS A 124 -5.30 8.88 8.32
N SER A 125 -5.84 10.05 7.96
CA SER A 125 -5.93 10.54 6.59
C SER A 125 -5.20 11.87 6.46
N ASP A 126 -4.74 12.21 5.25
CA ASP A 126 -4.11 13.50 4.99
C ASP A 126 -5.05 14.68 5.35
N PRO A 127 -4.55 15.69 6.09
CA PRO A 127 -5.37 16.82 6.48
C PRO A 127 -5.79 17.61 5.25
N GLN A 128 -7.01 18.18 5.30
CA GLN A 128 -7.59 19.03 4.24
C GLN A 128 -7.94 18.33 2.92
N GLU A 129 -7.71 17.01 2.78
CA GLU A 129 -8.12 16.27 1.58
C GLU A 129 -9.61 15.88 1.60
N GLY A 130 -10.20 15.71 2.79
CA GLY A 130 -11.56 15.15 2.92
C GLY A 130 -11.65 13.69 2.48
N SER A 131 -10.54 12.95 2.55
CA SER A 131 -10.46 11.54 2.18
C SER A 131 -11.45 10.68 2.97
N PRO A 132 -12.09 9.69 2.32
CA PRO A 132 -12.89 8.72 3.06
C PRO A 132 -12.00 7.91 3.99
N GLN A 133 -12.52 7.53 5.16
CA GLN A 133 -11.76 6.72 6.12
C GLN A 133 -11.63 5.26 5.68
N ARG A 134 -12.62 4.78 4.89
CA ARG A 134 -12.74 3.40 4.45
C ARG A 134 -13.38 3.35 3.05
N PHE A 135 -13.15 2.24 2.37
CA PHE A 135 -13.87 1.84 1.17
C PHE A 135 -14.34 0.39 1.29
N GLY A 136 -15.45 0.07 0.63
CA GLY A 136 -16.08 -1.24 0.69
C GLY A 136 -15.89 -2.00 -0.61
N LEU A 137 -15.64 -3.30 -0.51
CA LEU A 137 -15.67 -4.24 -1.63
C LEU A 137 -16.78 -5.25 -1.39
N ALA A 138 -17.69 -5.40 -2.36
CA ALA A 138 -18.71 -6.44 -2.30
C ALA A 138 -18.04 -7.80 -2.41
N THR A 139 -18.41 -8.76 -1.55
CA THR A 139 -18.01 -10.17 -1.65
C THR A 139 -19.26 -11.04 -1.63
N PRO A 140 -19.19 -12.31 -2.07
CA PRO A 140 -20.33 -13.23 -2.00
C PRO A 140 -20.92 -13.40 -0.60
N SER A 141 -20.13 -13.18 0.46
CA SER A 141 -20.54 -13.31 1.86
C SER A 141 -20.85 -11.98 2.55
N GLY A 142 -21.03 -10.90 1.78
CA GLY A 142 -21.27 -9.54 2.27
C GLY A 142 -20.10 -8.58 2.04
N PRO A 143 -20.28 -7.27 2.24
CA PRO A 143 -19.22 -6.31 2.00
C PRO A 143 -18.06 -6.48 3.00
N ARG A 144 -16.82 -6.33 2.51
CA ARG A 144 -15.63 -6.14 3.33
C ARG A 144 -15.18 -4.68 3.27
N PHE A 145 -14.80 -4.13 4.41
CA PHE A 145 -14.33 -2.75 4.52
C PHE A 145 -12.84 -2.69 4.78
N PHE A 146 -12.16 -1.85 4.01
CA PHE A 146 -10.72 -1.61 4.11
C PHE A 146 -10.48 -0.14 4.44
N ARG A 147 -9.52 0.14 5.32
CA ARG A 147 -9.13 1.52 5.61
C ARG A 147 -8.40 2.14 4.41
N LEU A 148 -8.69 3.42 4.17
CA LEU A 148 -7.87 4.28 3.34
C LEU A 148 -7.11 5.19 4.30
N GLY A 149 -5.78 5.11 4.28
CA GLY A 149 -4.94 5.91 5.17
C GLY A 149 -4.28 7.09 4.48
N SER A 150 -3.20 7.57 5.07
CA SER A 150 -2.36 8.66 4.57
C SER A 150 -1.14 8.11 3.83
N ARG A 151 -0.48 8.96 3.05
CA ARG A 151 0.85 8.67 2.50
C ARG A 151 1.92 8.57 3.60
N LEU A 152 1.75 9.27 4.72
CA LEU A 152 2.77 9.45 5.74
C LEU A 152 2.38 8.73 7.03
N THR A 153 3.37 8.24 7.78
CA THR A 153 3.22 7.79 9.16
C THR A 153 2.45 8.82 9.98
N ASN A 154 1.60 8.35 10.89
CA ASN A 154 0.73 9.23 11.68
C ASN A 154 1.59 10.15 12.56
N PRO A 155 1.40 11.48 12.52
CA PRO A 155 2.14 12.40 13.38
C PRO A 155 1.90 12.16 14.88
N VAL A 156 0.80 11.50 15.27
CA VAL A 156 0.59 11.10 16.66
C VAL A 156 1.61 10.06 17.12
N ASP A 157 2.08 9.19 16.22
CA ASP A 157 3.05 8.14 16.52
C ASP A 157 4.51 8.61 16.29
N GLN A 158 4.69 9.67 15.49
CA GLN A 158 6.00 10.24 15.19
C GLN A 158 5.92 11.76 15.02
N TRP A 159 6.37 12.50 16.03
CA TRP A 159 6.47 13.97 16.04
C TRP A 159 7.65 14.40 16.92
N PRO A 160 8.32 15.55 16.65
CA PRO A 160 8.11 16.49 15.55
C PRO A 160 8.82 16.09 14.24
N ASP A 161 8.31 16.62 13.13
CA ASP A 161 9.04 16.61 11.85
C ASP A 161 10.20 17.63 11.92
N PRO A 162 11.42 17.27 11.48
CA PRO A 162 12.54 18.21 11.42
C PRO A 162 12.28 19.26 10.33
N ALA A 163 12.99 20.40 10.35
CA ALA A 163 12.87 21.38 9.27
C ALA A 163 13.36 20.82 7.91
N ILE A 164 14.48 20.09 7.95
CA ILE A 164 15.06 19.36 6.83
C ILE A 164 15.27 17.93 7.29
N TYR A 165 14.76 16.98 6.54
CA TYR A 165 15.03 15.57 6.78
C TYR A 165 16.30 15.16 6.03
N ILE A 166 17.24 14.51 6.72
CA ILE A 166 18.37 13.82 6.10
C ILE A 166 18.12 12.33 6.26
N ASN A 167 17.81 11.67 5.15
CA ASN A 167 17.49 10.25 5.17
C ASN A 167 18.72 9.38 5.52
N PRO A 168 18.55 8.07 5.77
CA PRO A 168 19.66 7.21 6.20
C PRO A 168 20.83 7.19 5.21
N SER A 169 20.55 7.37 3.94
CA SER A 169 21.54 7.45 2.85
C SER A 169 22.14 8.85 2.65
N GLY A 170 21.80 9.83 3.48
CA GLY A 170 22.38 11.19 3.47
C GLY A 170 21.70 12.20 2.54
N GLN A 171 20.61 11.85 1.87
CA GLN A 171 19.86 12.76 1.00
C GLN A 171 19.02 13.75 1.82
N LYS A 172 19.07 15.03 1.44
CA LYS A 172 18.26 16.10 2.02
C LYS A 172 16.88 16.13 1.37
N LEU A 173 15.85 16.17 2.19
CA LEU A 173 14.44 16.16 1.82
C LEU A 173 13.65 17.16 2.68
N SER A 174 12.41 17.45 2.29
CA SER A 174 11.49 18.20 3.15
C SER A 174 11.24 17.45 4.45
N GLY A 175 11.06 18.21 5.54
CA GLY A 175 10.88 17.69 6.89
C GLY A 175 9.91 16.52 7.03
N SER A 176 8.74 16.64 6.43
CA SER A 176 7.67 15.62 6.48
C SER A 176 8.03 14.28 5.85
N GLU A 177 9.05 14.22 4.99
CA GLU A 177 9.49 12.97 4.36
C GLU A 177 10.11 12.00 5.37
N VAL A 178 10.43 12.46 6.59
CA VAL A 178 10.81 11.57 7.69
C VAL A 178 9.71 10.58 8.10
N ARG A 179 8.46 10.87 7.71
CA ARG A 179 7.28 10.01 7.89
C ARG A 179 6.91 9.25 6.63
N ASN A 180 7.64 9.44 5.53
CA ASN A 180 7.44 8.70 4.29
C ASN A 180 8.31 7.44 4.29
N LEU A 181 7.69 6.27 4.40
CA LEU A 181 8.42 5.00 4.43
C LEU A 181 9.32 4.83 3.20
N ASN A 182 8.83 5.24 2.02
CA ASN A 182 9.59 5.20 0.77
C ASN A 182 10.56 6.39 0.62
N ARG A 183 10.99 7.02 1.73
CA ARG A 183 12.18 7.88 1.82
C ARG A 183 13.11 7.47 2.95
N CYS A 184 12.72 6.48 3.74
CA CYS A 184 13.38 6.08 4.96
C CYS A 184 14.23 4.82 4.81
N TYR A 185 14.30 4.17 3.65
CA TYR A 185 15.21 3.04 3.45
C TYR A 185 16.69 3.49 3.41
N PRO A 186 17.67 2.63 3.75
CA PRO A 186 17.54 1.30 4.36
C PRO A 186 17.16 1.33 5.86
N GLY A 187 16.79 2.49 6.39
CA GLY A 187 16.37 2.66 7.77
C GLY A 187 17.52 2.97 8.73
N ARG A 188 17.15 3.28 9.97
CA ARG A 188 18.06 3.46 11.10
C ARG A 188 17.51 2.68 12.29
N PRO A 189 18.27 1.73 12.88
CA PRO A 189 17.77 0.91 13.99
C PRO A 189 17.42 1.76 15.23
N LYS A 190 18.11 2.89 15.41
CA LYS A 190 17.86 3.87 16.49
C LYS A 190 17.22 5.16 15.97
N GLY A 191 16.65 5.14 14.77
CA GLY A 191 16.00 6.28 14.14
C GLY A 191 14.60 6.55 14.66
N LEU A 192 13.88 7.42 13.96
CA LEU A 192 12.46 7.63 14.21
C LEU A 192 11.62 6.41 13.75
N LEU A 193 10.35 6.35 14.16
CA LEU A 193 9.48 5.19 13.95
C LEU A 193 9.53 4.67 12.50
N THR A 194 9.39 5.55 11.52
CA THR A 194 9.37 5.19 10.09
C THR A 194 10.71 4.64 9.60
N GLU A 195 11.83 5.19 10.09
CA GLU A 195 13.18 4.67 9.79
C GLU A 195 13.42 3.31 10.44
N ARG A 196 12.80 3.07 11.61
CA ARG A 196 12.85 1.78 12.31
C ARG A 196 11.99 0.73 11.61
N VAL A 197 10.85 1.12 11.04
CA VAL A 197 10.04 0.26 10.16
C VAL A 197 10.84 -0.12 8.92
N ALA A 198 11.45 0.85 8.23
CA ALA A 198 12.30 0.60 7.06
C ALA A 198 13.45 -0.35 7.40
N TYR A 199 14.10 -0.15 8.54
CA TYR A 199 15.16 -1.04 9.02
C TYR A 199 14.64 -2.46 9.31
N GLY A 200 13.47 -2.58 9.95
CA GLY A 200 12.81 -3.87 10.19
C GLY A 200 12.52 -4.62 8.89
N ILE A 201 12.06 -3.93 7.84
CA ILE A 201 11.84 -4.55 6.52
C ILE A 201 13.17 -5.00 5.90
N MET A 202 14.26 -4.24 6.08
CA MET A 202 15.60 -4.70 5.66
C MET A 202 16.06 -5.93 6.45
N GLU A 203 15.68 -6.07 7.72
CA GLU A 203 15.95 -7.28 8.50
C GLU A 203 15.14 -8.48 8.00
N VAL A 204 13.87 -8.29 7.59
CA VAL A 204 13.10 -9.34 6.89
C VAL A 204 13.85 -9.80 5.64
N ILE A 205 14.32 -8.86 4.81
CA ILE A 205 15.08 -9.15 3.59
C ILE A 205 16.30 -10.03 3.89
N ARG A 206 17.10 -9.66 4.90
CA ARG A 206 18.33 -10.39 5.28
C ARG A 206 18.03 -11.76 5.87
N GLN A 207 17.11 -11.82 6.83
CA GLN A 207 16.86 -13.03 7.62
C GLN A 207 16.06 -14.09 6.85
N GLU A 208 15.10 -13.67 6.01
CA GLU A 208 14.38 -14.57 5.11
C GLU A 208 15.15 -14.83 3.79
N LYS A 209 16.35 -14.26 3.63
CA LYS A 209 17.26 -14.46 2.48
C LYS A 209 16.57 -14.18 1.15
N ILE A 210 15.92 -13.03 1.04
CA ILE A 210 15.13 -12.65 -0.13
C ILE A 210 16.05 -12.50 -1.35
N ASP A 211 15.63 -13.05 -2.49
CA ASP A 211 16.29 -12.89 -3.79
C ASP A 211 15.70 -11.72 -4.58
N LEU A 212 14.38 -11.53 -4.51
CA LEU A 212 13.63 -10.50 -5.23
C LEU A 212 12.66 -9.77 -4.28
N GLY A 213 12.76 -8.44 -4.22
CA GLY A 213 11.81 -7.57 -3.53
C GLY A 213 10.88 -6.86 -4.51
N ILE A 214 9.58 -6.89 -4.23
CA ILE A 214 8.52 -6.26 -5.03
C ILE A 214 7.74 -5.30 -4.12
N ASP A 215 7.87 -4.00 -4.34
CA ASP A 215 7.08 -2.97 -3.64
C ASP A 215 5.92 -2.49 -4.52
N VAL A 216 4.69 -2.63 -4.05
CA VAL A 216 3.49 -2.38 -4.86
C VAL A 216 2.89 -1.01 -4.53
N HIS A 217 2.94 -0.09 -5.49
CA HIS A 217 2.58 1.32 -5.36
C HIS A 217 1.51 1.74 -6.38
N GLU A 218 0.99 2.94 -6.16
CA GLU A 218 0.19 3.63 -7.15
C GLU A 218 0.56 5.11 -7.29
N SER A 219 0.39 5.62 -8.51
CA SER A 219 0.71 7.00 -8.87
C SER A 219 -0.51 7.72 -9.41
N ALA A 220 -0.52 9.04 -9.26
CA ALA A 220 -1.63 9.86 -9.73
C ALA A 220 -1.62 9.99 -11.27
N PRO A 221 -2.79 10.03 -11.96
CA PRO A 221 -2.89 10.06 -13.43
C PRO A 221 -2.07 11.15 -14.14
N GLU A 222 -1.79 12.25 -13.46
CA GLU A 222 -1.01 13.39 -13.93
C GLU A 222 0.51 13.30 -13.67
N TYR A 223 1.02 12.17 -13.17
CA TYR A 223 2.46 11.95 -12.97
C TYR A 223 3.06 11.00 -14.03
N PRO A 224 4.34 11.18 -14.41
CA PRO A 224 4.94 10.46 -15.53
C PRO A 224 5.31 9.01 -15.23
N VAL A 225 5.64 8.69 -13.97
CA VAL A 225 5.96 7.33 -13.53
C VAL A 225 4.66 6.69 -13.08
N ILE A 226 3.97 6.03 -14.02
CA ILE A 226 2.65 5.44 -13.83
C ILE A 226 2.50 4.26 -14.80
N ASN A 227 1.79 3.21 -14.38
CA ASN A 227 1.74 1.95 -15.12
C ASN A 227 3.16 1.50 -15.52
N ALA A 228 4.03 1.42 -14.52
CA ALA A 228 5.46 1.27 -14.70
C ALA A 228 6.03 0.19 -13.77
N ILE A 229 7.13 -0.40 -14.21
CA ILE A 229 8.04 -1.15 -13.36
C ILE A 229 9.29 -0.31 -13.16
N VAL A 230 9.48 0.18 -11.93
CA VAL A 230 10.68 0.90 -11.53
C VAL A 230 11.68 -0.10 -10.98
N PHE A 231 12.86 -0.22 -11.56
CA PHE A 231 13.79 -1.32 -11.24
C PHE A 231 15.17 -0.83 -10.83
N HIS A 232 15.79 -1.56 -9.91
CA HIS A 232 17.22 -1.48 -9.65
C HIS A 232 18.01 -2.02 -10.85
N GLU A 233 19.21 -1.52 -11.15
CA GLU A 233 19.99 -1.92 -12.33
C GLU A 233 20.27 -3.43 -12.40
N ASN A 234 20.47 -4.09 -11.25
CA ASN A 234 20.63 -5.54 -11.17
C ASN A 234 19.36 -6.34 -11.50
N SER A 235 18.23 -5.66 -11.70
CA SER A 235 16.91 -6.23 -12.05
C SER A 235 16.47 -5.85 -13.46
N SER A 236 17.36 -5.23 -14.24
CA SER A 236 17.08 -4.71 -15.58
C SER A 236 16.61 -5.78 -16.56
N GLU A 237 17.30 -6.92 -16.61
CA GLU A 237 16.93 -8.05 -17.47
C GLU A 237 15.55 -8.61 -17.11
N LEU A 238 15.29 -8.82 -15.82
CA LEU A 238 13.97 -9.27 -15.34
C LEU A 238 12.88 -8.26 -15.67
N ALA A 239 13.12 -6.97 -15.46
CA ALA A 239 12.13 -5.93 -15.73
C ALA A 239 11.76 -5.87 -17.22
N ALA A 240 12.75 -6.00 -18.10
CA ALA A 240 12.54 -6.04 -19.55
C ALA A 240 11.67 -7.24 -19.97
N LEU A 241 11.99 -8.44 -19.47
CA LEU A 241 11.20 -9.65 -19.73
C LEU A 241 9.76 -9.50 -19.25
N VAL A 242 9.56 -8.96 -18.04
CA VAL A 242 8.22 -8.71 -17.48
C VAL A 242 7.43 -7.70 -18.31
N SER A 243 8.06 -6.63 -18.77
CA SER A 243 7.38 -5.64 -19.63
C SER A 243 6.88 -6.28 -20.93
N MET A 244 7.70 -7.12 -21.57
CA MET A 244 7.30 -7.87 -22.78
C MET A 244 6.14 -8.85 -22.51
N THR A 245 6.22 -9.62 -21.43
CA THR A 245 5.17 -10.58 -21.05
C THR A 245 3.86 -9.87 -20.70
N MET A 246 3.93 -8.73 -20.02
CA MET A 246 2.76 -7.91 -19.68
C MET A 246 2.07 -7.36 -20.93
N GLU A 247 2.84 -6.91 -21.93
CA GLU A 247 2.29 -6.47 -23.21
C GLU A 247 1.54 -7.60 -23.93
N ALA A 248 2.06 -8.83 -23.88
CA ALA A 248 1.36 -10.01 -24.41
C ALA A 248 0.03 -10.30 -23.68
N TYR A 249 -0.06 -9.96 -22.39
CA TYR A 249 -1.32 -10.02 -21.61
C TYR A 249 -2.23 -8.79 -21.80
N GLY A 250 -1.85 -7.83 -22.65
CA GLY A 250 -2.63 -6.62 -22.92
C GLY A 250 -2.46 -5.52 -21.86
N PHE A 251 -1.46 -5.62 -20.99
CA PHE A 251 -1.11 -4.58 -20.04
C PHE A 251 0.18 -3.87 -20.46
N ASN A 252 0.11 -2.56 -20.69
CA ASN A 252 1.32 -1.77 -20.87
C ASN A 252 1.98 -1.52 -19.51
N LEU A 253 3.28 -1.82 -19.41
CA LEU A 253 4.10 -1.54 -18.25
C LEU A 253 5.41 -0.86 -18.68
N ARG A 254 5.51 0.45 -18.44
CA ARG A 254 6.69 1.25 -18.81
C ARG A 254 7.90 0.83 -17.99
N LEU A 255 9.05 0.73 -18.65
CA LEU A 255 10.34 0.48 -18.00
C LEU A 255 10.91 1.79 -17.46
N GLU A 256 11.15 1.86 -16.16
CA GLU A 256 11.73 3.03 -15.50
C GLU A 256 12.94 2.60 -14.66
N ALA A 257 14.15 2.99 -15.05
CA ALA A 257 15.33 2.70 -14.25
C ALA A 257 15.32 3.57 -12.98
N SER A 258 15.55 2.97 -11.82
CA SER A 258 15.66 3.71 -10.57
C SER A 258 16.91 4.61 -10.58
N PRO A 259 16.77 5.94 -10.41
CA PRO A 259 17.91 6.85 -10.48
C PRO A 259 18.91 6.60 -9.34
N PRO A 260 20.22 6.41 -9.61
CA PRO A 260 21.22 6.13 -8.57
C PRO A 260 21.34 7.24 -7.51
N GLN A 261 21.07 8.50 -7.90
CA GLN A 261 21.14 9.65 -6.99
C GLN A 261 19.86 9.86 -6.17
N LEU A 262 18.77 9.15 -6.47
CA LEU A 262 17.50 9.26 -5.73
C LEU A 262 17.42 8.18 -4.66
N ARG A 263 17.88 8.52 -3.46
CA ARG A 263 18.07 7.65 -2.31
C ARG A 263 16.84 7.58 -1.41
N GLY A 264 16.80 6.54 -0.56
CA GLY A 264 15.74 6.32 0.42
C GLY A 264 14.54 5.51 -0.09
N LEU A 265 14.55 5.12 -1.36
CA LEU A 265 13.49 4.34 -2.01
C LEU A 265 13.69 2.84 -1.77
N SER A 266 12.61 2.07 -1.65
CA SER A 266 12.64 0.60 -1.53
C SER A 266 13.44 -0.04 -2.66
N HIS A 267 13.00 0.15 -3.90
CA HIS A 267 13.64 -0.44 -5.08
C HIS A 267 15.08 0.03 -5.29
N ARG A 268 15.53 1.13 -4.65
CA ARG A 268 16.92 1.58 -4.70
C ARG A 268 17.75 0.96 -3.60
N GLU A 269 17.35 1.18 -2.35
CA GLU A 269 18.13 0.80 -1.18
C GLU A 269 18.10 -0.71 -0.90
N TRP A 270 17.08 -1.45 -1.37
CA TRP A 270 17.08 -2.91 -1.28
C TRP A 270 18.18 -3.52 -2.15
N GLY A 271 18.35 -3.02 -3.38
CA GLY A 271 19.44 -3.43 -4.25
C GLY A 271 20.81 -2.99 -3.70
N ASP A 272 20.96 -1.70 -3.38
CA ASP A 272 22.24 -1.15 -2.89
C ASP A 272 22.69 -1.77 -1.55
N ALA A 273 21.78 -1.91 -0.57
CA ALA A 273 22.14 -2.22 0.82
C ALA A 273 21.89 -3.69 1.23
N ALA A 274 21.08 -4.44 0.48
CA ALA A 274 20.89 -5.88 0.71
C ALA A 274 21.36 -6.75 -0.46
N GLY A 275 21.68 -6.19 -1.63
CA GLY A 275 22.19 -6.94 -2.77
C GLY A 275 21.16 -7.81 -3.47
N ILE A 276 19.86 -7.55 -3.26
CA ILE A 276 18.76 -8.32 -3.85
C ILE A 276 18.30 -7.70 -5.16
N MET A 277 17.61 -8.47 -6.02
CA MET A 277 16.84 -7.87 -7.09
C MET A 277 15.68 -7.07 -6.49
N ALA A 278 15.39 -5.88 -7.02
CA ALA A 278 14.39 -4.99 -6.46
C ALA A 278 13.63 -4.25 -7.54
N VAL A 279 12.30 -4.32 -7.44
CA VAL A 279 11.37 -3.64 -8.33
C VAL A 279 10.25 -2.98 -7.53
N LEU A 280 9.71 -1.90 -8.09
CA LEU A 280 8.52 -1.23 -7.62
C LEU A 280 7.51 -1.18 -8.77
N LEU A 281 6.27 -1.61 -8.50
CA LEU A 281 5.20 -1.63 -9.49
C LEU A 281 4.26 -0.46 -9.27
N GLU A 282 3.94 0.27 -10.34
CA GLU A 282 3.04 1.42 -10.29
C GLU A 282 1.77 1.16 -11.10
N THR A 283 0.61 1.49 -10.54
CA THR A 283 -0.64 1.62 -11.30
C THR A 283 -1.24 3.02 -11.14
N ALA A 284 -2.15 3.40 -12.05
CA ALA A 284 -2.77 4.71 -12.04
C ALA A 284 -3.94 4.83 -11.05
N ASN A 285 -3.83 5.65 -10.01
CA ASN A 285 -4.83 5.84 -8.97
C ASN A 285 -5.57 7.17 -9.06
N ALA A 286 -6.83 7.14 -9.49
CA ALA A 286 -7.68 8.32 -9.57
C ALA A 286 -7.86 9.03 -8.20
N SER A 287 -7.92 8.31 -7.08
CA SER A 287 -8.07 8.95 -5.77
C SER A 287 -6.80 9.64 -5.26
N HIS A 288 -5.65 9.42 -5.90
CA HIS A 288 -4.36 9.99 -5.47
C HIS A 288 -4.18 11.44 -5.94
N GLY A 289 -4.43 11.72 -7.22
CA GLY A 289 -4.07 13.01 -7.83
C GLY A 289 -4.87 14.23 -7.38
N ARG A 290 -4.44 15.40 -7.83
CA ARG A 290 -4.95 16.73 -7.49
C ARG A 290 -6.03 17.22 -8.47
N LEU A 291 -6.12 16.62 -9.65
CA LEU A 291 -7.11 16.98 -10.66
C LEU A 291 -8.49 16.31 -10.42
N LYS A 292 -8.61 15.44 -9.41
CA LYS A 292 -9.85 14.77 -9.04
C LYS A 292 -10.91 15.72 -8.49
N GLY A 293 -12.17 15.31 -8.57
CA GLY A 293 -13.29 15.93 -7.87
C GLY A 293 -13.32 15.56 -6.39
N ARG A 294 -14.54 15.51 -5.83
CA ARG A 294 -14.75 15.20 -4.41
C ARG A 294 -14.24 13.77 -4.09
N PRO A 295 -13.33 13.60 -3.12
CA PRO A 295 -12.93 12.28 -2.66
C PRO A 295 -14.11 11.50 -2.11
N SER A 296 -14.19 10.21 -2.43
CA SER A 296 -15.26 9.32 -1.99
C SER A 296 -14.83 7.86 -2.06
N PRO A 297 -15.48 6.95 -1.32
CA PRO A 297 -15.26 5.51 -1.47
C PRO A 297 -15.50 5.03 -2.91
N ALA A 298 -16.48 5.63 -3.60
CA ALA A 298 -16.76 5.31 -5.00
C ALA A 298 -15.61 5.72 -5.93
N LEU A 299 -14.98 6.88 -5.73
CA LEU A 299 -13.80 7.28 -6.50
C LEU A 299 -12.63 6.31 -6.27
N VAL A 300 -12.47 5.79 -5.05
CA VAL A 300 -11.46 4.79 -4.73
C VAL A 300 -11.73 3.46 -5.46
N VAL A 301 -12.98 3.01 -5.50
CA VAL A 301 -13.32 1.67 -6.04
C VAL A 301 -13.54 1.70 -7.55
N GLU A 302 -14.34 2.64 -8.05
CA GLU A 302 -14.72 2.76 -9.46
C GLU A 302 -13.70 3.55 -10.26
N GLY A 303 -12.95 4.46 -9.61
CA GLY A 303 -11.96 5.28 -10.29
C GLY A 303 -12.54 6.22 -11.34
N LYS A 304 -13.85 6.55 -11.26
CA LYS A 304 -14.54 7.45 -12.19
C LYS A 304 -14.54 8.88 -11.67
N ASP A 305 -14.10 9.80 -12.52
CA ASP A 305 -14.13 11.23 -12.23
C ASP A 305 -14.26 12.07 -13.51
N LYS A 306 -15.16 13.04 -13.47
CA LYS A 306 -15.44 13.93 -14.60
C LYS A 306 -14.29 14.90 -14.90
N PHE A 307 -13.53 15.32 -13.88
CA PHE A 307 -12.42 16.25 -14.06
C PHE A 307 -11.21 15.54 -14.63
N TYR A 308 -10.94 14.29 -14.29
CA TYR A 308 -9.93 13.49 -15.01
C TYR A 308 -10.32 13.23 -16.46
N THR A 309 -11.60 12.93 -16.73
CA THR A 309 -12.09 12.79 -18.11
C THR A 309 -11.85 14.08 -18.91
N GLN A 310 -12.08 15.24 -18.29
CA GLN A 310 -11.77 16.55 -18.89
C GLN A 310 -10.25 16.77 -19.05
N ALA A 311 -9.45 16.45 -18.03
CA ALA A 311 -8.01 16.58 -18.06
C ALA A 311 -7.37 15.70 -19.15
N ALA A 312 -7.90 14.50 -19.38
CA ALA A 312 -7.49 13.61 -20.46
C ALA A 312 -7.72 14.25 -21.84
N ARG A 313 -8.92 14.83 -22.07
CA ARG A 313 -9.24 15.55 -23.32
C ARG A 313 -8.33 16.77 -23.55
N LEU A 314 -7.78 17.34 -22.48
CA LEU A 314 -6.83 18.45 -22.53
C LEU A 314 -5.36 18.01 -22.60
N GLY A 315 -5.07 16.70 -22.69
CA GLY A 315 -3.70 16.19 -22.77
C GLY A 315 -2.88 16.42 -21.49
N ARG A 316 -3.52 16.45 -20.32
CA ARG A 316 -2.87 16.75 -19.02
C ARG A 316 -2.49 15.51 -18.20
N LEU A 317 -2.75 14.31 -18.73
CA LEU A 317 -2.50 13.04 -18.05
C LEU A 317 -1.41 12.25 -18.78
N PHE A 318 -0.69 11.40 -18.04
CA PHE A 318 0.31 10.48 -18.59
C PHE A 318 -0.26 9.07 -18.84
N VAL A 319 -1.53 8.88 -18.55
CA VAL A 319 -2.27 7.63 -18.77
C VAL A 319 -3.59 7.94 -19.46
N ALA A 320 -4.07 7.00 -20.29
CA ALA A 320 -5.42 7.05 -20.80
C ALA A 320 -6.42 7.01 -19.64
N TYR A 321 -7.42 7.88 -19.69
CA TYR A 321 -8.48 7.94 -18.69
C TYR A 321 -9.84 7.87 -19.40
N PRO A 322 -10.41 6.67 -19.57
CA PRO A 322 -11.70 6.49 -20.22
C PRO A 322 -12.84 6.96 -19.31
N GLU A 323 -14.03 7.19 -19.88
CA GLU A 323 -15.22 7.56 -19.09
C GLU A 323 -15.64 6.46 -18.11
N SER A 324 -15.24 5.21 -18.36
CA SER A 324 -15.39 4.08 -17.43
C SER A 324 -14.53 4.20 -16.17
N GLY A 325 -13.57 5.14 -16.13
CA GLY A 325 -12.66 5.38 -15.02
C GLY A 325 -11.47 4.43 -15.00
N LEU A 326 -10.79 4.38 -13.85
CA LEU A 326 -9.70 3.44 -13.54
C LEU A 326 -10.05 2.58 -12.32
N PRO A 327 -10.93 1.57 -12.47
CA PRO A 327 -11.42 0.76 -11.36
C PRO A 327 -10.31 0.07 -10.55
N LEU A 328 -10.51 -0.08 -9.24
CA LEU A 328 -9.60 -0.79 -8.35
C LEU A 328 -9.32 -2.23 -8.80
N LYS A 329 -10.32 -2.91 -9.36
CA LYS A 329 -10.15 -4.27 -9.90
C LYS A 329 -9.14 -4.33 -11.05
N GLU A 330 -9.10 -3.32 -11.91
CA GLU A 330 -8.16 -3.27 -13.04
C GLU A 330 -6.72 -3.02 -12.57
N ARG A 331 -6.57 -2.16 -11.56
CA ARG A 331 -5.27 -1.85 -10.94
C ARG A 331 -4.69 -3.05 -10.22
N VAL A 332 -5.51 -3.73 -9.40
CA VAL A 332 -5.10 -4.98 -8.73
C VAL A 332 -4.83 -6.09 -9.76
N ALA A 333 -5.67 -6.25 -10.79
CA ALA A 333 -5.43 -7.23 -11.86
C ALA A 333 -4.09 -6.99 -12.58
N ARG A 334 -3.73 -5.72 -12.84
CA ARG A 334 -2.42 -5.37 -13.41
C ARG A 334 -1.27 -5.75 -12.47
N HIS A 335 -1.38 -5.47 -11.17
CA HIS A 335 -0.35 -5.88 -10.22
C HIS A 335 -0.21 -7.39 -10.11
N LEU A 336 -1.32 -8.14 -10.06
CA LEU A 336 -1.28 -9.61 -10.04
C LEU A 336 -0.62 -10.18 -11.30
N ALA A 337 -0.97 -9.67 -12.49
CA ALA A 337 -0.31 -10.05 -13.74
C ALA A 337 1.19 -9.76 -13.72
N ALA A 338 1.60 -8.59 -13.21
CA ALA A 338 3.01 -8.21 -13.10
C ALA A 338 3.77 -9.12 -12.13
N ILE A 339 3.17 -9.47 -10.99
CA ILE A 339 3.77 -10.37 -9.99
C ILE A 339 3.90 -11.78 -10.56
N SER A 340 2.87 -12.32 -11.22
CA SER A 340 2.96 -13.61 -11.90
C SER A 340 4.05 -13.61 -12.98
N SER A 341 4.17 -12.52 -13.74
CA SER A 341 5.22 -12.36 -14.76
C SER A 341 6.61 -12.26 -14.14
N LEU A 342 6.76 -11.60 -12.98
CA LEU A 342 8.02 -11.55 -12.23
C LEU A 342 8.45 -12.94 -11.76
N PHE A 343 7.50 -13.79 -11.32
CA PHE A 343 7.82 -15.17 -10.92
C PHE A 343 8.28 -16.01 -12.12
N GLN A 344 7.55 -15.92 -13.24
CA GLN A 344 7.91 -16.61 -14.48
C GLN A 344 9.29 -16.16 -14.99
N GLY A 345 9.51 -14.84 -15.05
CA GLY A 345 10.78 -14.30 -15.51
C GLY A 345 11.94 -14.61 -14.58
N LEU A 346 11.72 -14.69 -13.26
CA LEU A 346 12.77 -15.09 -12.32
C LEU A 346 13.18 -16.55 -12.54
N GLU A 347 12.24 -17.46 -12.79
CA GLU A 347 12.54 -18.86 -13.13
C GLU A 347 13.22 -18.99 -14.50
N GLU A 348 12.86 -18.16 -15.47
CA GLU A 348 13.47 -18.18 -16.80
C GLU A 348 14.94 -17.75 -16.76
N ILE A 349 15.26 -16.69 -16.02
CA ILE A 349 16.63 -16.15 -15.90
C ILE A 349 17.46 -16.99 -14.92
N TYR A 350 16.86 -17.40 -13.80
CA TYR A 350 17.50 -18.15 -12.71
C TYR A 350 16.67 -19.38 -12.34
N PRO A 351 16.80 -20.50 -13.08
CA PRO A 351 15.98 -21.69 -12.87
C PRO A 351 16.03 -22.25 -11.44
N GLU A 352 17.14 -22.08 -10.73
CA GLU A 352 17.31 -22.46 -9.33
C GLU A 352 16.47 -21.60 -8.37
N LYS A 353 16.19 -20.35 -8.75
CA LYS A 353 15.35 -19.39 -8.01
C LYS A 353 13.88 -19.41 -8.44
N GLY A 354 13.48 -20.36 -9.28
CA GLY A 354 12.08 -20.51 -9.68
C GLY A 354 11.11 -20.72 -8.51
N LEU A 355 9.89 -20.20 -8.65
CA LEU A 355 8.81 -20.37 -7.70
C LEU A 355 7.63 -21.10 -8.34
N ARG A 356 7.02 -22.02 -7.59
CA ARG A 356 5.76 -22.67 -7.98
C ARG A 356 4.68 -22.24 -7.00
N VAL A 357 3.95 -21.20 -7.40
CA VAL A 357 2.86 -20.60 -6.62
C VAL A 357 1.53 -20.99 -7.24
N GLU A 358 0.62 -21.49 -6.41
CA GLU A 358 -0.75 -21.82 -6.81
C GLU A 358 -1.72 -20.81 -6.19
N GLY A 359 -2.89 -20.65 -6.80
CA GLY A 359 -3.97 -19.83 -6.26
C GLY A 359 -3.82 -18.31 -6.47
N ILE A 360 -2.83 -17.84 -7.23
CA ILE A 360 -2.81 -16.43 -7.67
C ILE A 360 -3.99 -16.23 -8.63
N PRO A 361 -4.91 -15.29 -8.36
CA PRO A 361 -6.00 -15.02 -9.29
C PRO A 361 -5.50 -14.50 -10.62
N GLU A 362 -5.93 -15.14 -11.71
CA GLU A 362 -5.65 -14.67 -13.06
C GLU A 362 -6.27 -13.29 -13.29
N ALA A 363 -5.50 -12.37 -13.89
CA ALA A 363 -5.93 -10.99 -14.07
C ALA A 363 -7.27 -10.89 -14.82
N ARG A 364 -7.47 -11.72 -15.84
CA ARG A 364 -8.75 -11.80 -16.57
C ARG A 364 -9.92 -12.21 -15.68
N GLU A 365 -9.72 -13.18 -14.79
CA GLU A 365 -10.79 -13.58 -13.86
C GLU A 365 -11.11 -12.48 -12.86
N VAL A 366 -10.12 -11.72 -12.39
CA VAL A 366 -10.33 -10.54 -11.53
C VAL A 366 -11.16 -9.47 -12.25
N LEU A 367 -10.92 -9.24 -13.54
CA LEU A 367 -11.68 -8.30 -14.34
C LEU A 367 -13.14 -8.73 -14.52
N GLU A 368 -13.37 -10.02 -14.75
CA GLU A 368 -14.69 -10.62 -14.99
C GLU A 368 -15.51 -10.78 -13.70
N LYS A 369 -14.95 -11.43 -12.68
CA LYS A 369 -15.64 -11.78 -11.42
C LYS A 369 -15.58 -10.66 -10.37
N GLY A 370 -14.63 -9.73 -10.50
CA GLY A 370 -14.36 -8.68 -9.52
C GLY A 370 -13.54 -9.17 -8.32
N LEU A 371 -13.01 -8.22 -7.54
CA LEU A 371 -12.13 -8.51 -6.40
C LEU A 371 -12.79 -9.32 -5.29
N GLY A 372 -14.11 -9.14 -5.12
CA GLY A 372 -14.88 -9.82 -4.08
C GLY A 372 -14.84 -11.34 -4.16
N ALA A 373 -14.67 -11.90 -5.36
CA ALA A 373 -14.58 -13.35 -5.57
C ALA A 373 -13.28 -13.95 -5.01
N PHE A 374 -12.26 -13.12 -4.77
CA PHE A 374 -10.93 -13.51 -4.31
C PHE A 374 -10.63 -12.95 -2.92
N LEU A 375 -11.65 -12.47 -2.20
CA LEU A 375 -11.53 -12.06 -0.81
C LEU A 375 -12.28 -13.08 0.04
N HIS A 376 -11.57 -13.65 1.00
CA HIS A 376 -12.15 -14.60 1.93
C HIS A 376 -13.25 -13.95 2.78
N PRO A 377 -14.31 -14.71 3.11
CA PRO A 377 -15.46 -14.19 3.82
C PRO A 377 -15.08 -13.78 5.25
N PRO A 378 -15.73 -12.74 5.81
CA PRO A 378 -15.49 -12.37 7.19
C PRO A 378 -15.96 -13.51 8.12
N LYS A 379 -15.09 -13.97 9.03
CA LYS A 379 -15.41 -15.02 10.01
C LYS A 379 -16.52 -14.62 11.00
N GLU A 380 -16.83 -13.33 11.11
CA GLU A 380 -17.95 -12.80 11.89
C GLU A 380 -18.65 -11.65 11.15
N ALA A 381 -19.97 -11.52 11.30
CA ALA A 381 -20.81 -10.48 10.68
C ALA A 381 -20.60 -9.05 11.28
N SER A 382 -19.45 -8.78 11.90
CA SER A 382 -19.22 -7.61 12.77
C SER A 382 -18.70 -6.36 12.05
N GLN A 383 -18.42 -6.42 10.74
CA GLN A 383 -18.01 -5.22 9.99
C GLN A 383 -19.21 -4.33 9.67
N LYS A 384 -19.68 -3.56 10.65
CA LYS A 384 -20.59 -2.45 10.38
C LYS A 384 -19.84 -1.34 9.60
N PRO A 385 -20.51 -0.67 8.64
CA PRO A 385 -19.94 0.43 7.86
C PRO A 385 -19.38 1.57 8.72
#